data_AF-A0A7X3MIU8-F1
#
_entry.id   AF-A0A7X3MIU8-F1
#
_cell.length_a   1.000
_cell.length_b   1.000
_cell.length_c   1.000
_cell.angle_alpha   90.00
_cell.angle_beta   90.00
_cell.angle_gamma   90.00
#
_symmetry.space_group_name_H-M   'P 1'
#
loop_
_entity.id
_entity.type
_entity.pdbx_description
1 polymer ?
#
loop_
_entity_poly.entity_id
_entity_poly.type
_entity_poly.pdbx_seq_one_letter_code
_entity_poly.pdbx_strand_id
1 'polypeptide(L)' 'MKSYTARDLEGMTISQIRSLAATLGYAITKTKKADIINEFLAWQEGE' A
#
# COMPACT_ATOMS: atom_id res chain seq x y z
N MET A 1 1.74 14.90 2.02
CA MET A 1 1.44 13.71 1.18
C MET A 1 0.01 13.28 1.45
N LYS A 2 -0.71 12.69 0.48
CA LYS A 2 -2.05 12.13 0.76
C LYS A 2 -1.86 10.81 1.51
N SER A 3 -2.43 10.70 2.71
CA SER A 3 -2.48 9.43 3.45
C SER A 3 -3.65 8.58 2.96
N TYR A 4 -3.40 7.28 2.80
CA TYR A 4 -4.41 6.28 2.46
C TYR A 4 -4.87 5.56 3.72
N THR A 5 -6.16 5.26 3.79
CA THR A 5 -6.74 4.39 4.82
C THR A 5 -6.77 2.94 4.36
N ALA A 6 -6.94 2.00 5.31
CA ALA A 6 -7.20 0.60 4.97
C ALA A 6 -8.38 0.46 4.00
N ARG A 7 -9.46 1.21 4.21
CA ARG A 7 -10.65 1.18 3.35
C ARG A 7 -10.36 1.65 1.92
N ASP A 8 -9.51 2.68 1.75
CA ASP A 8 -9.10 3.14 0.42
C ASP A 8 -8.33 2.03 -0.32
N LEU A 9 -7.42 1.34 0.38
CA LEU A 9 -6.59 0.28 -0.19
C LEU A 9 -7.37 -1.01 -0.42
N GLU A 10 -8.36 -1.32 0.42
CA GLU A 10 -9.28 -2.46 0.22
C GLU A 10 -10.09 -2.32 -1.08
N GLY A 11 -10.45 -1.09 -1.46
CA GLY A 11 -11.11 -0.79 -2.74
C GLY A 11 -10.21 -0.96 -3.97
N MET A 12 -8.90 -1.12 -3.79
CA MET A 12 -7.93 -1.29 -4.88
C MET A 12 -7.61 -2.76 -5.16
N THR A 13 -7.22 -3.05 -6.38
CA THR A 13 -6.56 -4.32 -6.74
C THR A 13 -5.13 -4.37 -6.22
N ILE A 14 -4.55 -5.57 -6.08
CA ILE A 14 -3.14 -5.74 -5.71
C ILE A 14 -2.22 -4.94 -6.65
N SER A 15 -2.48 -4.99 -7.96
CA SER A 15 -1.67 -4.28 -8.96
C SER A 15 -1.73 -2.76 -8.79
N GLN A 16 -2.90 -2.21 -8.45
CA GLN A 16 -3.05 -0.78 -8.17
C GLN A 16 -2.29 -0.36 -6.92
N ILE A 17 -2.37 -1.14 -5.83
CA ILE A 17 -1.64 -0.84 -4.59
C ILE A 17 -0.13 -0.89 -4.84
N ARG A 18 0.37 -1.87 -5.60
CA ARG A 18 1.79 -1.97 -5.98
C ARG A 18 2.24 -0.81 -6.85
N SER A 19 1.43 -0.42 -7.84
CA SER A 19 1.74 0.73 -8.69
C SER A 19 1.80 2.01 -7.86
N LEU A 20 0.86 2.19 -6.93
CA LEU A 20 0.85 3.33 -6.02
C LEU A 20 2.13 3.36 -5.16
N ALA A 21 2.47 2.25 -4.50
CA ALA A 21 3.72 2.16 -3.74
C ALA A 21 4.95 2.52 -4.59
N ALA A 22 5.04 1.99 -5.81
CA ALA A 22 6.15 2.28 -6.71
C ALA A 22 6.23 3.77 -7.08
N THR A 23 5.09 4.45 -7.30
CA THR A 23 5.07 5.91 -7.53
C THR A 23 5.53 6.72 -6.33
N LEU A 24 5.44 6.14 -5.13
CA LEU A 24 5.91 6.72 -3.88
C LEU A 24 7.36 6.33 -3.54
N GLY A 25 8.06 5.63 -4.45
CA GLY A 25 9.43 5.18 -4.23
C GLY A 25 9.57 3.93 -3.35
N TYR A 26 8.45 3.24 -3.09
CA TYR A 26 8.37 2.10 -2.19
C TYR A 26 8.04 0.80 -2.94
N ALA A 27 8.66 -0.32 -2.56
CA ALA A 27 8.44 -1.64 -3.15
C ALA A 27 7.80 -2.60 -2.15
N ILE A 28 6.58 -3.05 -2.44
CA ILE A 28 5.82 -3.98 -1.61
C ILE A 28 6.38 -5.40 -1.74
N THR A 29 6.71 -6.03 -0.62
CA THR A 29 7.30 -7.37 -0.56
C THR A 29 6.28 -8.48 -0.29
N LYS A 30 5.16 -8.18 0.36
CA LYS A 30 4.12 -9.17 0.68
C LYS A 30 3.31 -9.56 -0.55
N THR A 31 2.64 -10.72 -0.49
CA THR A 31 1.90 -11.29 -1.62
C THR A 31 0.40 -11.35 -1.40
N LYS A 32 -0.07 -11.63 -0.17
CA LYS A 32 -1.50 -11.64 0.18
C LYS A 32 -2.01 -10.21 0.29
N LYS A 33 -3.21 -9.94 -0.23
CA LYS A 33 -3.78 -8.57 -0.27
C LYS A 33 -3.82 -7.90 1.12
N ALA A 34 -4.27 -8.61 2.16
CA ALA A 34 -4.30 -8.06 3.51
C ALA A 34 -2.91 -7.68 4.02
N ASP A 35 -1.90 -8.53 3.80
CA ASP A 35 -0.52 -8.28 4.20
C ASP A 35 0.08 -7.09 3.42
N ILE A 36 -0.28 -6.95 2.14
CA ILE A 36 0.11 -5.81 1.29
C ILE A 36 -0.46 -4.50 1.83
N ILE A 37 -1.72 -4.49 2.24
CA ILE A 37 -2.37 -3.30 2.82
C ILE A 37 -1.68 -2.92 4.13
N ASN A 38 -1.45 -3.89 5.01
CA ASN A 38 -0.77 -3.65 6.29
C ASN A 38 0.66 -3.15 6.10
N GLU A 39 1.41 -3.74 5.17
CA GLU A 39 2.76 -3.32 4.83
C GLU A 39 2.78 -1.87 4.29
N PHE A 40 1.85 -1.53 3.40
CA PHE A 40 1.73 -0.17 2.86
C PHE A 40 1.43 0.87 3.97
N LEU A 41 0.49 0.56 4.87
CA LEU A 41 0.12 1.46 5.97
C LEU A 41 1.29 1.62 6.96
N ALA A 42 1.99 0.54 7.28
CA ALA A 42 3.16 0.58 8.15
C ALA A 42 4.30 1.41 7.55
N TRP A 43 4.54 1.29 6.23
CA TRP A 43 5.49 2.16 5.54
C TRP A 43 5.05 3.63 5.62
N GLN A 44 3.77 3.93 5.36
CA GLN A 44 3.23 5.29 5.42
C GLN A 44 3.31 5.94 6.82
N GLU A 45 3.21 5.16 7.90
CA GLU A 45 3.37 5.67 9.28
C GLU A 45 4.83 6.00 9.64
N GLY A 46 5.80 5.44 8.91
CA GLY A 46 7.23 5.64 9.13
C GLY A 46 7.88 6.73 8.28
N GLU A 47 7.16 7.28 7.30
CA GLU A 47 7.59 8.37 6.39
C GLU A 47 7.01 9.72 6.82
#